data_AF-A0A7Z9Y194-F1
#
_entry.id   AF-A0A7Z9Y194-F1
#
_cell.length_a   1.000
_cell.length_b   1.000
_cell.length_c   1.000
_cell.angle_alpha   90.00
_cell.angle_beta   90.00
_cell.angle_gamma   90.00
#
_symmetry.space_group_name_H-M   'P 1'
#
loop_
_entity.id
_entity.type
_entity.pdbx_description
1 polymer ?
#
loop_
_entity_poly.entity_id
_entity_poly.type
_entity_poly.pdbx_seq_one_letter_code
_entity_poly.pdbx_strand_id
1 'polypeptide(L)'
;MGAWAEWQARLRKAWMIYGVRPFQIRQVARSIEHIAGPLDVEIGPDDLAVFCLLWDGELYVHSFMRHYLGLGVKHIFLLDNGSSDRTLELARQYPQATILRSCLPFKTHKMALRHYLIRRFAAPNRWALYVDVDELFDYPYSDAVPLPDFLGYLRRYGYTAVVAYMLDMFADGPLAQLDSDIEDDLPGKYRFYDLSDVVKMDYYFPKNELPTPEIKAYFGGIRRALFAPDELRFVLTKHPLFLRDGRLQPLFVD
;
A
#
# COMPACT_ATOMS: atom_id res chain seq x y z
N MET A 1 -28.18 12.35 3.93
CA MET A 1 -27.93 11.96 5.34
C MET A 1 -27.96 10.43 5.57
N GLY A 2 -28.68 9.61 4.78
CA GLY A 2 -28.72 8.14 4.96
C GLY A 2 -27.42 7.37 4.62
N ALA A 3 -26.82 7.65 3.46
CA ALA A 3 -25.61 6.94 3.00
C ALA A 3 -24.39 7.10 3.93
N TRP A 4 -24.30 8.23 4.65
CA TRP A 4 -23.18 8.53 5.54
C TRP A 4 -23.26 7.73 6.85
N ALA A 5 -24.46 7.58 7.40
CA ALA A 5 -24.71 6.77 8.60
C ALA A 5 -24.50 5.27 8.33
N GLU A 6 -24.91 4.79 7.15
CA GLU A 6 -24.66 3.42 6.70
C GLU A 6 -23.16 3.14 6.50
N TRP A 7 -22.42 4.10 5.94
CA TRP A 7 -20.97 4.02 5.78
C TRP A 7 -20.23 3.93 7.12
N GLN A 8 -20.60 4.77 8.09
CA GLN A 8 -20.04 4.70 9.45
C GLN A 8 -20.35 3.37 10.14
N ALA A 9 -21.55 2.81 9.95
CA ALA A 9 -21.91 1.49 10.46
C ALA A 9 -21.08 0.38 9.80
N ARG A 10 -20.79 0.47 8.50
CA ARG A 10 -19.89 -0.46 7.79
C ARG A 10 -18.46 -0.38 8.33
N LEU A 11 -17.93 0.82 8.58
CA LEU A 11 -16.60 1.00 9.18
C LEU A 11 -16.52 0.43 10.60
N ARG A 12 -17.54 0.64 11.43
CA ARG A 12 -17.61 0.04 12.78
C ARG A 12 -17.69 -1.49 12.74
N LYS A 13 -18.47 -2.04 11.79
CA LYS A 13 -18.59 -3.48 11.56
C LYS A 13 -17.30 -4.08 10.99
N ALA A 14 -16.63 -3.37 10.09
CA ALA A 14 -15.30 -3.71 9.61
C ALA A 14 -14.29 -3.67 10.76
N TRP A 15 -14.31 -2.67 11.62
CA TRP A 15 -13.41 -2.65 12.78
C TRP A 15 -13.57 -3.86 13.71
N MET A 16 -14.81 -4.33 13.91
CA MET A 16 -15.12 -5.57 14.67
C MET A 16 -14.76 -6.87 13.92
N ILE A 17 -14.90 -6.91 12.59
CA ILE A 17 -14.64 -8.11 11.77
C ILE A 17 -13.14 -8.26 11.46
N TYR A 18 -12.42 -7.15 11.32
CA TYR A 18 -11.03 -7.07 10.85
C TYR A 18 -10.03 -7.03 12.02
N GLY A 19 -10.51 -7.14 13.26
CA GLY A 19 -9.68 -7.44 14.42
C GLY A 19 -8.97 -8.78 14.21
N VAL A 20 -7.65 -8.75 14.06
CA VAL A 20 -6.84 -9.96 13.88
C VAL A 20 -6.94 -10.83 15.13
N ARG A 21 -7.48 -12.04 14.97
CA ARG A 21 -7.70 -12.97 16.08
C ARG A 21 -6.38 -13.63 16.49
N PRO A 22 -6.13 -13.88 17.79
CA PRO A 22 -4.88 -14.49 18.25
C PRO A 22 -4.55 -15.84 17.61
N PHE A 23 -5.56 -16.63 17.20
CA PHE A 23 -5.30 -17.88 16.49
C PHE A 23 -4.82 -17.66 15.05
N GLN A 24 -5.33 -16.63 14.34
CA GLN A 24 -4.90 -16.31 12.98
C GLN A 24 -3.44 -15.86 12.96
N ILE A 25 -3.01 -15.08 13.95
CA ILE A 25 -1.60 -14.69 14.12
C ILE A 25 -0.71 -15.94 14.25
N ARG A 26 -1.13 -16.91 15.06
CA ARG A 26 -0.38 -18.16 15.26
C ARG A 26 -0.37 -19.03 14.00
N GLN A 27 -1.47 -19.08 13.25
CA GLN A 27 -1.53 -19.80 11.98
C GLN A 27 -0.61 -19.16 10.94
N VAL A 28 -0.66 -17.84 10.79
CA VAL A 28 0.23 -17.11 9.88
C VAL A 28 1.68 -17.34 10.27
N ALA A 29 2.06 -17.15 11.53
CA ALA A 29 3.45 -17.35 11.95
C ALA A 29 3.99 -18.77 11.67
N ARG A 30 3.12 -19.79 11.61
CA ARG A 30 3.48 -21.17 11.29
C ARG A 30 3.46 -21.50 9.80
N SER A 31 2.78 -20.68 8.98
CA SER A 31 2.63 -20.92 7.55
C SER A 31 3.59 -20.10 6.69
N ILE A 32 4.38 -19.21 7.30
CA ILE A 32 5.33 -18.37 6.58
C ILE A 32 6.55 -19.19 6.20
N GLU A 33 6.80 -19.25 4.90
CA GLU A 33 7.98 -19.84 4.31
C GLU A 33 8.92 -18.71 3.84
N HIS A 34 10.20 -18.80 4.19
CA HIS A 34 11.21 -17.91 3.64
C HIS A 34 11.67 -18.42 2.27
N ILE A 35 11.53 -17.56 1.26
CA ILE A 35 11.77 -17.92 -0.13
C ILE A 35 13.13 -17.41 -0.63
N ALA A 36 13.47 -16.15 -0.34
CA ALA A 36 14.73 -15.53 -0.75
C ALA A 36 15.00 -14.21 -0.01
N GLY A 37 16.26 -13.78 -0.03
CA GLY A 37 16.70 -12.49 0.49
C GLY A 37 17.16 -12.51 1.96
N PRO A 38 17.65 -11.38 2.47
CA PRO A 38 18.04 -11.26 3.87
C PRO A 38 16.80 -11.14 4.78
N LEU A 39 16.82 -11.75 5.97
CA LEU A 39 15.75 -11.56 6.98
C LEU A 39 16.07 -10.45 7.98
N ASP A 40 17.36 -10.15 8.13
CA ASP A 40 17.89 -9.15 9.06
C ASP A 40 18.47 -8.00 8.23
N VAL A 41 17.65 -6.98 8.04
CA VAL A 41 18.01 -5.79 7.27
C VAL A 41 18.01 -4.58 8.20
N GLU A 42 19.13 -3.88 8.24
CA GLU A 42 19.24 -2.64 9.00
C GLU A 42 18.60 -1.49 8.21
N ILE A 43 17.52 -0.95 8.76
CA ILE A 43 16.83 0.23 8.25
C ILE A 43 17.22 1.41 9.14
N GLY A 44 17.89 2.41 8.59
CA GLY A 44 18.26 3.65 9.25
C GLY A 44 17.10 4.64 9.38
N PRO A 45 17.25 5.72 10.18
CA PRO A 45 16.19 6.72 10.35
C PRO A 45 15.80 7.45 9.06
N ASP A 46 16.73 7.52 8.10
CA ASP A 46 16.59 8.12 6.77
C ASP A 46 16.26 7.11 5.66
N ASP A 47 16.17 5.83 6.02
CA ASP A 47 15.81 4.77 5.09
C ASP A 47 14.29 4.54 5.10
N LEU A 48 13.78 4.03 3.98
CA LEU A 48 12.42 3.52 3.85
C LEU A 48 12.44 2.02 3.59
N ALA A 49 11.58 1.28 4.30
CA ALA A 49 11.24 -0.10 3.96
C ALA A 49 9.84 -0.17 3.35
N VAL A 50 9.70 -0.88 2.24
CA VAL A 50 8.42 -1.16 1.59
C VAL A 50 7.92 -2.54 2.00
N PHE A 51 6.61 -2.66 2.18
CA PHE A 51 5.92 -3.88 2.56
C PHE A 51 4.75 -4.12 1.62
N CYS A 52 4.71 -5.29 1.00
CA CYS A 52 3.68 -5.65 0.03
C CYS A 52 3.19 -7.08 0.27
N LEU A 53 1.86 -7.24 0.32
CA LEU A 53 1.19 -8.54 0.22
C LEU A 53 0.71 -8.67 -1.22
N LEU A 54 1.13 -9.71 -1.92
CA LEU A 54 0.84 -9.89 -3.34
C LEU A 54 0.38 -11.30 -3.67
N TRP A 55 -0.32 -11.43 -4.79
CA TRP A 55 -0.77 -12.68 -5.38
C TRP A 55 -0.93 -12.46 -6.89
N ASP A 56 -0.36 -13.36 -7.68
CA ASP A 56 -0.36 -13.33 -9.15
C ASP A 56 -0.06 -11.93 -9.72
N GLY A 57 1.11 -11.40 -9.34
CA GLY A 57 1.57 -10.05 -9.67
C GLY A 57 2.59 -9.99 -10.81
N GLU A 58 2.76 -11.04 -11.62
CA GLU A 58 3.83 -11.16 -12.65
C GLU A 58 3.96 -9.89 -13.50
N LEU A 59 2.85 -9.31 -13.95
CA LEU A 59 2.82 -8.09 -14.76
C LEU A 59 3.41 -6.85 -14.06
N TYR A 60 3.31 -6.77 -12.73
CA TYR A 60 3.63 -5.57 -11.97
C TYR A 60 4.99 -5.60 -11.30
N VAL A 61 5.55 -6.79 -11.03
CA VAL A 61 6.75 -6.94 -10.20
C VAL A 61 7.93 -6.10 -10.71
N HIS A 62 8.26 -6.14 -12.00
CA HIS A 62 9.39 -5.37 -12.51
C HIS A 62 9.18 -3.86 -12.39
N SER A 63 7.99 -3.37 -12.74
CA SER A 63 7.62 -1.96 -12.59
C SER A 63 7.67 -1.51 -11.11
N PHE A 64 7.09 -2.31 -10.22
CA PHE A 64 7.09 -2.06 -8.77
C PHE A 64 8.52 -1.96 -8.22
N MET A 65 9.36 -2.93 -8.54
CA MET A 65 10.74 -2.97 -8.06
C MET A 65 11.56 -1.81 -8.65
N ARG A 66 11.42 -1.51 -9.95
CA ARG A 66 12.10 -0.39 -10.61
C ARG A 66 11.73 0.94 -9.96
N HIS A 67 10.44 1.17 -9.71
CA HIS A 67 9.94 2.40 -9.09
C HIS A 67 10.54 2.61 -7.70
N TYR A 68 10.38 1.63 -6.80
CA TYR A 68 10.80 1.82 -5.41
C TYR A 68 12.33 1.86 -5.25
N LEU A 69 13.06 1.05 -6.02
CA LEU A 69 14.53 1.13 -6.01
C LEU A 69 15.02 2.45 -6.62
N GLY A 70 14.37 2.95 -7.66
CA GLY A 70 14.63 4.27 -8.24
C GLY A 70 14.32 5.42 -7.27
N LEU A 71 13.28 5.28 -6.44
CA LEU A 71 12.93 6.23 -5.39
C LEU A 71 13.94 6.25 -4.22
N GLY A 72 14.86 5.28 -4.16
CA GLY A 72 15.84 5.17 -3.08
C GLY A 72 15.35 4.36 -1.88
N VAL A 73 14.33 3.51 -2.04
CA VAL A 73 13.91 2.58 -0.99
C VAL A 73 15.07 1.65 -0.62
N LYS A 74 15.28 1.48 0.69
CA LYS A 74 16.38 0.67 1.23
C LYS A 74 16.16 -0.81 0.98
N HIS A 75 14.93 -1.28 1.25
CA HIS A 75 14.59 -2.70 1.16
C HIS A 75 13.08 -2.91 0.97
N ILE A 76 12.73 -4.01 0.30
CA ILE A 76 11.35 -4.37 -0.04
C ILE A 76 11.03 -5.75 0.56
N PHE A 77 10.00 -5.83 1.39
CA PHE A 77 9.50 -7.06 1.98
C PHE A 77 8.22 -7.49 1.26
N LEU A 78 8.30 -8.60 0.54
CA LEU A 78 7.21 -9.19 -0.21
C LEU A 78 6.67 -10.41 0.54
N LEU A 79 5.35 -10.44 0.76
CA LEU A 79 4.64 -11.60 1.25
C LEU A 79 3.71 -12.11 0.16
N ASP A 80 4.15 -13.15 -0.54
CA ASP A 80 3.37 -13.85 -1.56
C ASP A 80 2.28 -14.71 -0.91
N ASN A 81 1.04 -14.60 -1.42
CA ASN A 81 -0.08 -15.41 -0.96
C ASN A 81 -0.40 -16.60 -1.86
N GLY A 82 0.64 -17.30 -2.34
CA GLY A 82 0.49 -18.52 -3.11
C GLY A 82 0.30 -18.24 -4.60
N SER A 83 1.12 -17.36 -5.17
CA SER A 83 1.08 -17.10 -6.62
C SER A 83 1.38 -18.38 -7.42
N SER A 84 0.71 -18.50 -8.55
CA SER A 84 0.81 -19.60 -9.51
C SER A 84 1.53 -19.22 -10.80
N ASP A 85 1.78 -17.92 -10.98
CA ASP A 85 2.50 -17.32 -12.10
C ASP A 85 4.01 -17.15 -11.78
N ARG A 86 4.73 -16.36 -12.60
CA ARG A 86 6.17 -16.15 -12.41
C ARG A 86 6.52 -15.06 -11.41
N THR A 87 5.57 -14.53 -10.64
CA THR A 87 5.80 -13.46 -9.62
C THR A 87 7.04 -13.71 -8.76
N LEU A 88 7.16 -14.90 -8.19
CA LEU A 88 8.28 -15.26 -7.31
C LEU A 88 9.60 -15.45 -8.07
N GLU A 89 9.57 -15.89 -9.33
CA GLU A 89 10.76 -16.00 -10.18
C GLU A 89 11.32 -14.61 -10.47
N LEU A 90 10.46 -13.68 -10.88
CA LEU A 90 10.84 -12.32 -11.24
C LEU A 90 11.32 -11.53 -10.01
N ALA A 91 10.61 -11.62 -8.88
CA ALA A 91 10.96 -10.88 -7.66
C ALA A 91 12.34 -11.30 -7.10
N ARG A 92 12.75 -12.57 -7.27
CA ARG A 92 14.05 -13.08 -6.79
C ARG A 92 15.26 -12.46 -7.46
N GLN A 93 15.07 -11.79 -8.59
CA GLN A 93 16.16 -11.14 -9.32
C GLN A 93 16.71 -9.91 -8.57
N TYR A 94 15.97 -9.40 -7.57
CA TYR A 94 16.31 -8.19 -6.84
C TYR A 94 16.92 -8.51 -5.47
N PRO A 95 18.21 -8.22 -5.24
CA PRO A 95 18.87 -8.51 -3.96
C PRO A 95 18.35 -7.65 -2.79
N GLN A 96 17.70 -6.52 -3.08
CA GLN A 96 17.03 -5.65 -2.10
C GLN A 96 15.61 -6.12 -1.74
N ALA A 97 15.26 -7.36 -2.06
CA ALA A 97 13.98 -7.96 -1.70
C ALA A 97 14.15 -9.08 -0.68
N THR A 98 13.25 -9.12 0.31
CA THR A 98 12.97 -10.32 1.11
C THR A 98 11.64 -10.88 0.66
N ILE A 99 11.63 -12.16 0.32
CA ILE A 99 10.46 -12.83 -0.21
C ILE A 99 10.02 -13.91 0.76
N LEU A 100 8.77 -13.81 1.18
CA LEU A 100 8.08 -14.75 2.05
C LEU A 100 6.87 -15.28 1.31
N ARG A 101 6.43 -16.48 1.67
CA ARG A 101 5.21 -17.08 1.13
C ARG A 101 4.31 -17.60 2.22
N SER A 102 3.00 -17.51 2.00
CA SER A 102 2.00 -18.24 2.79
C SER A 102 0.84 -18.68 1.90
N CYS A 103 0.42 -19.94 2.00
CA CYS A 103 -0.74 -20.46 1.26
C CYS A 103 -2.05 -20.43 2.07
N LEU A 104 -2.11 -19.61 3.14
CA LEU A 104 -3.34 -19.46 3.92
C LEU A 104 -4.43 -18.75 3.10
N PRO A 105 -5.73 -19.08 3.32
CA PRO A 105 -6.81 -18.45 2.58
C PRO A 105 -6.84 -16.93 2.80
N PHE A 106 -6.64 -16.17 1.72
CA PHE A 106 -6.56 -14.70 1.74
C PHE A 106 -7.73 -14.05 2.47
N LYS A 107 -8.97 -14.38 2.08
CA LYS A 107 -10.20 -13.76 2.59
C LYS A 107 -10.31 -13.80 4.12
N THR A 108 -9.75 -14.82 4.76
CA THR A 108 -9.81 -14.99 6.22
C THR A 108 -8.52 -14.61 6.93
N HIS A 109 -7.38 -14.47 6.23
CA HIS A 109 -6.08 -14.21 6.85
C HIS A 109 -5.39 -12.92 6.39
N LYS A 110 -5.95 -12.18 5.42
CA LYS A 110 -5.36 -10.96 4.85
C LYS A 110 -4.82 -10.01 5.92
N MET A 111 -5.66 -9.64 6.90
CA MET A 111 -5.25 -8.75 7.98
C MET A 111 -4.13 -9.33 8.84
N ALA A 112 -4.16 -10.64 9.12
CA ALA A 112 -3.15 -11.32 9.89
C ALA A 112 -1.81 -11.42 9.15
N LEU A 113 -1.84 -11.63 7.83
CA LEU A 113 -0.67 -11.64 6.94
C LEU A 113 -0.01 -10.25 6.91
N ARG A 114 -0.80 -9.20 6.66
CA ARG A 114 -0.33 -7.80 6.71
C ARG A 114 0.27 -7.46 8.07
N HIS A 115 -0.40 -7.83 9.16
CA HIS A 115 0.09 -7.63 10.53
C HIS A 115 1.39 -8.36 10.79
N TYR A 116 1.53 -9.60 10.34
CA TYR A 116 2.75 -10.38 10.51
C TYR A 116 3.91 -9.68 9.81
N LEU A 117 3.73 -9.29 8.55
CA LEU A 117 4.77 -8.68 7.73
C LEU A 117 5.32 -7.40 8.39
N ILE A 118 4.44 -6.45 8.75
CA ILE A 118 4.85 -5.22 9.43
C ILE A 118 5.48 -5.52 10.79
N ARG A 119 4.86 -6.36 11.62
CA ARG A 119 5.38 -6.61 12.98
C ARG A 119 6.73 -7.31 12.99
N ARG A 120 7.00 -8.17 12.00
CA ARG A 120 8.24 -8.93 11.93
C ARG A 120 9.41 -8.11 11.38
N PHE A 121 9.15 -7.17 10.48
CA PHE A 121 10.21 -6.52 9.69
C PHE A 121 10.23 -4.99 9.76
N ALA A 122 9.14 -4.32 10.13
CA ALA A 122 9.19 -2.88 10.37
C ALA A 122 9.86 -2.59 11.72
N ALA A 123 11.11 -2.13 11.64
CA ALA A 123 11.90 -1.80 12.82
C ALA A 123 11.27 -0.64 13.63
N PRO A 124 11.39 -0.66 14.97
CA PRO A 124 10.91 0.43 15.81
C PRO A 124 11.53 1.77 15.43
N ASN A 125 10.72 2.84 15.46
CA ASN A 125 11.12 4.20 15.10
C ASN A 125 11.74 4.31 13.69
N ARG A 126 11.26 3.50 12.74
CA ARG A 126 11.61 3.57 11.32
C ARG A 126 10.37 3.76 10.46
N TRP A 127 10.57 4.38 9.30
CA TRP A 127 9.52 4.59 8.32
C TRP A 127 9.22 3.28 7.58
N ALA A 128 7.93 3.02 7.41
CA ALA A 128 7.39 1.86 6.72
C ALA A 128 6.35 2.33 5.70
N LEU A 129 6.48 1.87 4.46
CA LEU A 129 5.51 2.09 3.40
C LEU A 129 4.80 0.78 3.09
N TYR A 130 3.49 0.73 3.28
CA TYR A 130 2.67 -0.41 2.89
C TYR A 130 1.87 -0.09 1.63
N VAL A 131 2.07 -0.88 0.59
CA VAL A 131 1.47 -0.71 -0.75
C VAL A 131 1.12 -2.07 -1.36
N ASP A 132 0.12 -2.07 -2.22
CA ASP A 132 -0.21 -3.23 -3.05
C ASP A 132 0.71 -3.24 -4.30
N VAL A 133 0.85 -4.38 -4.99
CA VAL A 133 1.91 -4.54 -6.03
C VAL A 133 1.69 -3.68 -7.28
N ASP A 134 0.47 -3.25 -7.52
CA ASP A 134 0.03 -2.35 -8.58
C ASP A 134 0.05 -0.87 -8.15
N GLU A 135 0.48 -0.56 -6.93
CA GLU A 135 0.54 0.80 -6.40
C GLU A 135 1.97 1.36 -6.36
N LEU A 136 2.15 2.54 -6.93
CA LEU A 136 3.41 3.27 -6.98
C LEU A 136 3.29 4.56 -6.16
N PHE A 137 3.78 4.53 -4.92
CA PHE A 137 3.76 5.69 -4.04
C PHE A 137 4.72 6.77 -4.54
N ASP A 138 4.25 8.00 -4.54
CA ASP A 138 5.02 9.18 -4.89
C ASP A 138 4.79 10.30 -3.86
N TYR A 139 5.70 11.28 -3.82
CA TYR A 139 5.62 12.43 -2.91
C TYR A 139 5.95 13.75 -3.63
N PRO A 140 5.49 14.90 -3.10
CA PRO A 140 5.72 16.18 -3.76
C PRO A 140 7.21 16.43 -4.02
N TYR A 141 7.53 16.77 -5.26
CA TYR A 141 8.88 17.07 -5.75
C TYR A 141 9.85 15.88 -5.64
N SER A 142 9.38 14.63 -5.74
CA SER A 142 10.25 13.44 -5.70
C SER A 142 11.31 13.40 -6.81
N ASP A 143 11.14 14.16 -7.89
CA ASP A 143 12.10 14.38 -8.96
C ASP A 143 13.26 15.31 -8.57
N ALA A 144 13.08 16.14 -7.54
CA ALA A 144 14.04 17.15 -7.09
C ALA A 144 14.46 17.01 -5.62
N VAL A 145 13.66 16.36 -4.79
CA VAL A 145 13.86 16.16 -3.35
C VAL A 145 14.11 14.67 -3.13
N PRO A 146 15.33 14.27 -2.70
CA PRO A 146 15.62 12.88 -2.38
C PRO A 146 14.75 12.35 -1.23
N LEU A 147 14.47 11.05 -1.25
CA LEU A 147 13.65 10.38 -0.24
C LEU A 147 14.13 10.64 1.21
N PRO A 148 15.45 10.59 1.52
CA PRO A 148 15.95 10.94 2.86
C PRO A 148 15.53 12.33 3.34
N ASP A 149 15.50 13.32 2.46
CA ASP A 149 15.14 14.70 2.80
C ASP A 149 13.64 14.85 3.05
N PHE A 150 12.82 14.14 2.26
CA PHE A 150 11.38 14.04 2.51
C PHE A 150 11.08 13.40 3.88
N LEU A 151 11.72 12.27 4.19
CA LEU A 151 11.58 11.62 5.50
C LEU A 151 12.12 12.50 6.64
N GLY A 152 13.21 13.24 6.39
CA GLY A 152 13.79 14.20 7.30
C GLY A 152 12.85 15.37 7.61
N TYR A 153 12.16 15.89 6.60
CA TYR A 153 11.09 16.87 6.76
C TYR A 153 10.00 16.31 7.67
N LEU A 154 9.50 15.11 7.39
CA LEU A 154 8.44 14.51 8.22
C LEU A 154 8.85 14.39 9.69
N ARG A 155 10.07 13.92 9.96
CA ARG A 155 10.59 13.80 11.33
C ARG A 155 10.79 15.16 12.00
N ARG A 156 11.35 16.15 11.28
CA ARG A 156 11.60 17.51 11.81
C ARG A 156 10.32 18.15 12.32
N TYR A 157 9.20 17.95 11.64
CA TYR A 157 7.90 18.51 12.00
C TYR A 157 7.04 17.57 12.86
N GLY A 158 7.59 16.42 13.29
CA GLY A 158 6.90 15.50 14.19
C GLY A 158 5.74 14.73 13.56
N TYR A 159 5.69 14.64 12.23
CA TYR A 159 4.69 13.83 11.54
C TYR A 159 4.97 12.34 11.71
N THR A 160 3.91 11.56 11.92
CA THR A 160 4.00 10.11 12.16
C THR A 160 3.40 9.28 11.03
N ALA A 161 2.65 9.90 10.12
CA ALA A 161 2.08 9.25 8.94
C ALA A 161 1.83 10.27 7.83
N VAL A 162 1.71 9.77 6.59
CA VAL A 162 1.34 10.57 5.42
C VAL A 162 -0.01 10.12 4.91
N VAL A 163 -0.92 11.08 4.73
CA VAL A 163 -2.15 10.88 3.97
C VAL A 163 -1.81 10.94 2.49
N ALA A 164 -2.06 9.86 1.77
CA ALA A 164 -1.84 9.77 0.33
C ALA A 164 -3.18 9.63 -0.41
N TYR A 165 -3.19 10.06 -1.66
CA TYR A 165 -4.36 9.98 -2.53
C TYR A 165 -4.08 9.01 -3.67
N MET A 166 -5.00 8.07 -3.90
CA MET A 166 -4.93 7.16 -5.02
C MET A 166 -5.41 7.87 -6.28
N LEU A 167 -4.60 7.77 -7.33
CA LEU A 167 -4.91 8.23 -8.66
C LEU A 167 -4.96 7.02 -9.57
N ASP A 168 -6.15 6.71 -10.09
CA ASP A 168 -6.29 5.68 -11.10
C ASP A 168 -5.76 6.20 -12.43
N MET A 169 -4.84 5.46 -13.03
CA MET A 169 -4.23 5.83 -14.30
C MET A 169 -4.59 4.82 -15.40
N PHE A 170 -4.71 5.30 -16.63
CA PHE A 170 -5.09 4.52 -17.81
C PHE A 170 -4.24 4.91 -19.02
N ALA A 171 -4.16 4.02 -20.01
CA ALA A 171 -3.43 4.26 -21.25
C ALA A 171 -4.28 5.01 -22.28
N ASP A 172 -3.64 5.50 -23.34
CA ASP A 172 -4.35 6.10 -24.48
C ASP A 172 -5.00 4.99 -25.32
N GLY A 173 -6.32 4.85 -25.23
CA GLY A 173 -7.09 3.95 -26.08
C GLY A 173 -8.03 2.99 -25.34
N PRO A 174 -8.73 2.12 -26.09
CA PRO A 174 -9.73 1.21 -25.51
C PRO A 174 -9.09 0.13 -24.63
N LEU A 175 -9.59 -0.05 -23.40
CA LEU A 175 -9.10 -1.07 -22.47
C LEU A 175 -9.05 -2.48 -23.07
N ALA A 176 -10.01 -2.83 -23.92
CA ALA A 176 -10.10 -4.15 -24.55
C ALA A 176 -8.99 -4.44 -25.59
N GLN A 177 -8.24 -3.41 -26.00
CA GLN A 177 -7.14 -3.51 -26.97
C GLN A 177 -5.77 -3.28 -26.32
N LEU A 178 -5.74 -3.00 -25.01
CA LEU A 178 -4.49 -2.85 -24.28
C LEU A 178 -3.89 -4.22 -24.01
N ASP A 179 -2.69 -4.43 -24.49
CA ASP A 179 -1.84 -5.58 -24.15
C ASP A 179 -0.64 -5.04 -23.38
N SER A 180 -0.30 -5.66 -22.25
CA SER A 180 0.83 -5.27 -21.41
C SER A 180 1.71 -6.45 -21.08
N ASP A 181 3.01 -6.20 -21.06
CA ASP A 181 4.06 -7.18 -20.81
C ASP A 181 4.84 -6.84 -19.54
N ILE A 182 5.53 -7.83 -18.99
CA ILE A 182 6.33 -7.73 -17.76
C ILE A 182 7.44 -6.68 -17.84
N GLU A 183 7.91 -6.33 -19.05
CA GLU A 183 8.97 -5.34 -19.25
C GLU A 183 8.46 -3.89 -19.45
N ASP A 184 7.15 -3.70 -19.57
CA ASP A 184 6.56 -2.39 -19.84
C ASP A 184 6.93 -1.34 -18.77
N ASP A 185 7.14 -0.10 -19.23
CA ASP A 185 7.10 1.07 -18.36
C ASP A 185 5.63 1.43 -18.07
N LEU A 186 5.03 0.73 -17.10
CA LEU A 186 3.62 0.91 -16.75
C LEU A 186 3.27 2.38 -16.43
N PRO A 187 4.04 3.15 -15.62
CA PRO A 187 3.76 4.57 -15.40
C PRO A 187 3.77 5.41 -16.68
N GLY A 188 4.73 5.16 -17.57
CA GLY A 188 4.82 5.86 -18.84
C GLY A 188 3.70 5.47 -19.80
N LYS A 189 3.25 4.22 -19.78
CA LYS A 189 2.18 3.70 -20.64
C LYS A 189 0.80 4.12 -20.17
N TYR A 190 0.53 3.98 -18.88
CA TYR A 190 -0.71 4.36 -18.21
C TYR A 190 -0.55 5.76 -17.60
N ARG A 191 -0.51 6.79 -18.44
CA ARG A 191 -0.21 8.18 -18.03
C ARG A 191 -1.42 9.09 -17.88
N PHE A 192 -2.58 8.67 -18.39
CA PHE A 192 -3.79 9.47 -18.36
C PHE A 192 -4.57 9.21 -17.09
N TYR A 193 -5.28 10.22 -16.61
CA TYR A 193 -6.11 10.14 -15.43
C TYR A 193 -7.31 11.08 -15.60
N ASP A 194 -8.37 10.83 -14.83
CA ASP A 194 -9.54 11.71 -14.77
C ASP A 194 -9.92 12.01 -13.32
N LEU A 195 -10.14 13.29 -13.04
CA LEU A 195 -10.53 13.82 -11.73
C LEU A 195 -11.99 14.29 -11.68
N SER A 196 -12.71 14.23 -12.80
CA SER A 196 -14.09 14.73 -12.96
C SER A 196 -15.06 14.15 -11.92
N ASP A 197 -14.93 12.85 -11.62
CA ASP A 197 -15.76 12.13 -10.64
C ASP A 197 -15.14 12.01 -9.24
N VAL A 198 -14.09 12.77 -8.95
CA VAL A 198 -13.48 12.81 -7.62
C VAL A 198 -14.28 13.71 -6.68
N VAL A 199 -14.75 13.13 -5.58
CA VAL A 199 -15.49 13.83 -4.53
C VAL A 199 -14.61 14.03 -3.32
N LYS A 200 -14.57 15.27 -2.81
CA LYS A 200 -13.84 15.65 -1.60
C LYS A 200 -14.81 15.77 -0.44
N MET A 201 -14.42 15.25 0.71
CA MET A 201 -15.15 15.35 1.97
C MET A 201 -14.23 15.75 3.10
N ASP A 202 -14.80 16.26 4.19
CA ASP A 202 -14.02 16.45 5.41
C ASP A 202 -13.43 15.12 5.88
N TYR A 203 -12.17 15.22 6.29
CA TYR A 203 -11.42 14.08 6.77
C TYR A 203 -12.07 13.51 8.04
N TYR A 204 -12.28 12.19 8.08
CA TYR A 204 -13.18 11.55 9.05
C TYR A 204 -12.54 10.42 9.86
N PHE A 205 -11.22 10.20 9.76
CA PHE A 205 -10.55 9.17 10.57
C PHE A 205 -10.30 9.70 11.99
N PRO A 206 -11.07 9.24 13.00
CA PRO A 206 -11.23 9.96 14.27
C PRO A 206 -10.03 9.87 15.21
N LYS A 207 -9.05 9.01 14.92
CA LYS A 207 -7.85 8.82 15.73
C LYS A 207 -6.63 9.59 15.20
N ASN A 208 -6.77 10.24 14.06
CA ASN A 208 -5.69 10.96 13.41
C ASN A 208 -5.90 12.46 13.66
N GLU A 209 -4.84 13.14 14.07
CA GLU A 209 -4.78 14.58 14.19
C GLU A 209 -4.13 15.14 12.92
N LEU A 210 -4.79 16.10 12.27
CA LEU A 210 -4.28 16.71 11.06
C LEU A 210 -3.58 18.03 11.37
N PRO A 211 -2.44 18.35 10.74
CA PRO A 211 -1.80 19.64 10.88
C PRO A 211 -2.58 20.78 10.21
N THR A 212 -3.48 20.45 9.28
CA THR A 212 -4.31 21.42 8.55
C THR A 212 -5.66 20.80 8.17
N PRO A 213 -6.77 21.56 8.24
CA PRO A 213 -8.08 21.11 7.77
C PRO A 213 -8.19 21.02 6.23
N GLU A 214 -7.16 21.45 5.50
CA GLU A 214 -7.06 21.33 4.04
C GLU A 214 -6.85 19.88 3.57
N ILE A 215 -6.32 19.01 4.43
CA ILE A 215 -6.26 17.57 4.16
C ILE A 215 -7.69 17.03 4.21
N LYS A 216 -8.20 16.66 3.05
CA LYS A 216 -9.55 16.08 2.86
C LYS A 216 -9.48 14.57 2.66
N ALA A 217 -10.63 13.92 2.80
CA ALA A 217 -10.84 12.58 2.30
C ALA A 217 -11.40 12.62 0.86
N TYR A 218 -10.93 11.72 0.02
CA TYR A 218 -11.22 11.66 -1.41
C TYR A 218 -11.91 10.35 -1.73
N PHE A 219 -12.90 10.42 -2.61
CA PHE A 219 -13.71 9.29 -3.04
C PHE A 219 -14.03 9.39 -4.53
N GLY A 220 -14.47 8.27 -5.10
CA GLY A 220 -15.02 8.24 -6.44
C GLY A 220 -13.94 7.99 -7.50
N GLY A 221 -13.74 8.95 -8.39
CA GLY A 221 -12.84 8.82 -9.54
C GLY A 221 -13.38 7.88 -10.60
N ILE A 222 -12.51 7.44 -11.52
CA ILE A 222 -12.92 6.63 -12.67
C ILE A 222 -13.60 5.32 -12.27
N ARG A 223 -13.22 4.71 -11.14
CA ARG A 223 -13.87 3.50 -10.62
C ARG A 223 -15.35 3.73 -10.33
N ARG A 224 -15.72 4.93 -9.85
CA ARG A 224 -17.12 5.30 -9.67
C ARG A 224 -17.84 5.40 -11.00
N ALA A 225 -17.26 6.14 -11.95
CA ALA A 225 -17.83 6.31 -13.29
C ALA A 225 -18.12 4.97 -13.98
N LEU A 226 -17.21 4.00 -13.84
CA LEU A 226 -17.29 2.71 -14.53
C LEU A 226 -18.13 1.66 -13.80
N PHE A 227 -18.03 1.55 -12.47
CA PHE A 227 -18.54 0.37 -11.75
C PHE A 227 -19.72 0.65 -10.82
N ALA A 228 -19.91 1.89 -10.36
CA ALA A 228 -21.04 2.26 -9.51
C ALA A 228 -21.26 3.79 -9.51
N PRO A 229 -21.82 4.36 -10.58
CA PRO A 229 -21.96 5.82 -10.72
C PRO A 229 -22.76 6.45 -9.57
N ASP A 230 -23.70 5.69 -9.01
CA ASP A 230 -24.60 6.12 -7.94
C ASP A 230 -24.05 5.88 -6.52
N GLU A 231 -22.85 5.29 -6.36
CA GLU A 231 -22.30 4.94 -5.04
C GLU A 231 -20.97 5.65 -4.71
N LEU A 232 -20.89 6.24 -3.52
CA LEU A 232 -19.64 6.75 -2.94
C LEU A 232 -18.90 5.65 -2.15
N ARG A 233 -18.58 4.53 -2.80
CA ARG A 233 -17.89 3.41 -2.14
C ARG A 233 -16.39 3.32 -2.41
N PHE A 234 -15.90 3.99 -3.44
CA PHE A 234 -14.49 3.95 -3.82
C PHE A 234 -13.72 4.99 -3.02
N VAL A 235 -13.02 4.56 -1.97
CA VAL A 235 -12.14 5.42 -1.18
C VAL A 235 -10.86 5.64 -1.98
N LEU A 236 -10.43 6.89 -2.09
CA LEU A 236 -9.17 7.28 -2.74
C LEU A 236 -8.15 7.82 -1.72
N THR A 237 -8.44 7.76 -0.42
CA THR A 237 -7.52 8.20 0.64
C THR A 237 -6.91 7.01 1.36
N LYS A 238 -5.58 6.96 1.39
CA LYS A 238 -4.78 5.91 2.06
C LYS A 238 -3.80 6.53 3.05
N HIS A 239 -3.30 5.72 3.99
CA HIS A 239 -2.22 6.09 4.91
C HIS A 239 -1.05 5.12 4.74
N PRO A 240 -0.40 5.09 3.56
CA PRO A 240 0.51 4.00 3.22
C PRO A 240 1.85 4.16 3.94
N LEU A 241 2.31 5.38 4.18
CA LEU A 241 3.58 5.69 4.84
C LEU A 241 3.34 6.06 6.31
N PHE A 242 3.97 5.32 7.22
CA PHE A 242 3.83 5.52 8.67
C PHE A 242 5.14 5.24 9.41
N LEU A 243 5.32 5.92 10.54
CA LEU A 243 6.43 5.73 11.46
C LEU A 243 6.07 4.66 12.49
N ARG A 244 6.95 3.67 12.70
CA ARG A 244 6.74 2.63 13.71
C ARG A 244 7.12 3.11 15.12
N ASP A 245 6.45 4.17 15.59
CA ASP A 245 6.73 4.85 16.87
C ASP A 245 6.11 4.16 18.11
N GLY A 246 5.42 3.04 17.91
CA GLY A 246 4.71 2.30 18.96
C GLY A 246 3.34 2.86 19.33
N ARG A 247 3.01 4.09 18.91
CA ARG A 247 1.69 4.72 19.10
C ARG A 247 0.75 4.37 17.96
N LEU A 248 1.28 4.33 16.74
CA LEU A 248 0.51 3.93 15.57
C LEU A 248 0.24 2.42 15.58
N GLN A 249 -1.03 2.08 15.37
CA GLN A 249 -1.47 0.73 15.03
C GLN A 249 -1.88 0.75 13.57
N PRO A 250 -1.12 0.11 12.66
CA PRO A 250 -1.50 -0.01 11.26
C PRO A 250 -2.87 -0.69 11.20
N LEU A 251 -3.88 0.05 10.77
CA LEU A 251 -5.20 -0.48 10.46
C LEU A 251 -5.27 -0.61 8.95
N PHE A 252 -5.27 -1.84 8.48
CA PHE A 252 -5.46 -2.11 7.07
C PHE A 252 -6.96 -2.13 6.80
N VAL A 253 -7.46 -1.05 6.22
CA VAL A 253 -8.84 -0.96 5.76
C VAL A 253 -8.75 -0.93 4.23
N ASP A 254 -9.42 -1.88 3.58
CA ASP A 254 -9.55 -1.91 2.13
C ASP A 254 -10.67 -0.99 1.66
#